data_AF-A0A3A9FUJ1-F1
#
_entry.id   AF-A0A3A9FUJ1-F1
#
_cell.length_a   1.000
_cell.length_b   1.000
_cell.length_c   1.000
_cell.angle_alpha   90.00
_cell.angle_beta   90.00
_cell.angle_gamma   90.00
#
_symmetry.space_group_name_H-M   'P 1'
#
loop_
_entity.id
_entity.type
_entity.pdbx_description
1 polymer ?
#
loop_
_entity_poly.entity_id
_entity_poly.type
_entity_poly.pdbx_seq_one_letter_code
_entity_poly.pdbx_strand_id
1 'polypeptide(L)'
;METKKLEIDWKGKARELVKDGRSFKQRFFLILPVNLFFAYTLLVFAPYELFIANMDFLSFTFQDVWGPMLLLGILYVLAATALCLCLRGKLLDYLMSAIFAFVMCAYLQGNFFNQDRTILNGAAIAWHNHKREAFGNTFLWLVLFSAPYWIYYFSRKIWENFLKLGSYLFIAMQVVALTFLLFTTNFDESVKKGYLSSEKMFQISSKENVILFILDEFDIAYLDEVLEESPDYLSPLGGFTEFTNHVSAYFRTYPSIPYMLTKEKYFCDIPSNKYIETAWENGGMMARLDTMGFDIEIYSDRRCIGAYGKNMVDNYIENKMDVSYTGVMKGMLNLAFYRNMPYIAKPTFWLYTGDLNTMAVGEENSPSYNIDDALFYVRQTDGLTLQDENPVFKFYHLNGTHEPYMIDSNAQKVVDGTSRVEAAKGSLKIVYDYIEQMKKLGVFENSIIIITADHGKSTETSELQEAVNPILFVKPKGKDE
;
A
#
# COMPACT_ATOMS: atom_id res chain seq x y z
N MET A 1 -65.62 -9.22 -26.63
CA MET A 1 -64.26 -8.66 -26.60
C MET A 1 -63.37 -9.72 -25.94
N GLU A 2 -62.83 -10.65 -26.75
CA GLU A 2 -62.05 -11.79 -26.25
C GLU A 2 -60.58 -11.39 -26.06
N THR A 3 -60.13 -11.41 -24.81
CA THR A 3 -58.70 -11.30 -24.45
C THR A 3 -58.02 -12.65 -24.63
N LYS A 4 -57.29 -12.83 -25.74
CA LYS A 4 -56.33 -13.94 -25.91
C LYS A 4 -55.22 -13.82 -24.87
N LYS A 5 -55.17 -14.73 -23.90
CA LYS A 5 -53.97 -14.96 -23.08
C LYS A 5 -52.91 -15.62 -23.96
N LEU A 6 -51.82 -14.90 -24.21
CA LEU A 6 -50.59 -15.47 -24.79
C LEU A 6 -49.94 -16.39 -23.76
N GLU A 7 -50.14 -17.71 -23.88
CA GLU A 7 -49.31 -18.69 -23.17
C GLU A 7 -47.90 -18.68 -23.76
N ILE A 8 -46.93 -18.26 -22.97
CA ILE A 8 -45.51 -18.28 -23.35
C ILE A 8 -44.99 -19.71 -23.15
N ASP A 9 -44.61 -20.39 -24.24
CA ASP A 9 -43.92 -21.68 -24.18
C ASP A 9 -42.47 -21.50 -23.70
N TRP A 10 -42.30 -21.59 -22.37
CA TRP A 10 -41.00 -21.50 -21.71
C TRP A 10 -40.08 -22.68 -22.05
N LYS A 11 -40.63 -23.88 -22.31
CA LYS A 11 -39.82 -25.08 -22.61
C LYS A 11 -39.24 -25.02 -24.02
N GLY A 12 -40.01 -24.53 -24.99
CA GLY A 12 -39.54 -24.26 -26.36
C GLY A 12 -38.43 -23.22 -26.38
N LYS A 13 -38.63 -22.08 -25.72
CA LYS A 13 -37.62 -21.01 -25.62
C LYS A 13 -36.33 -21.47 -24.94
N ALA A 14 -36.41 -22.28 -23.87
CA ALA A 14 -35.25 -22.84 -23.20
C ALA A 14 -34.44 -23.80 -24.11
N ARG A 15 -35.12 -24.60 -24.93
CA ARG A 15 -34.45 -25.49 -25.90
C ARG A 15 -33.71 -24.72 -26.99
N GLU A 16 -34.25 -23.59 -27.44
CA GLU A 16 -33.57 -22.74 -28.43
C GLU A 16 -32.30 -22.07 -27.88
N LEU A 17 -32.23 -21.79 -26.58
CA LEU A 17 -31.04 -21.19 -25.96
C LEU A 17 -29.83 -22.12 -25.98
N VAL A 18 -30.05 -23.44 -25.91
CA VAL A 18 -29.01 -24.47 -25.78
C VAL A 18 -28.76 -25.21 -27.10
N LYS A 19 -29.62 -25.04 -28.10
CA LYS A 19 -29.43 -25.63 -29.44
C LYS A 19 -28.20 -25.01 -30.10
N ASP A 20 -27.23 -25.84 -30.46
CA ASP A 20 -25.99 -25.40 -31.08
C ASP A 20 -25.64 -26.28 -32.28
N GLY A 21 -25.35 -25.63 -33.42
CA GLY A 21 -24.88 -26.28 -34.63
C GLY A 21 -23.36 -26.42 -34.69
N ARG A 22 -22.62 -25.86 -33.73
CA ARG A 22 -21.16 -25.88 -33.71
C ARG A 22 -20.61 -27.19 -33.15
N SER A 23 -19.53 -27.68 -33.77
CA SER A 23 -18.74 -28.78 -33.23
C SER A 23 -18.01 -28.36 -31.94
N PHE A 24 -17.50 -29.35 -31.19
CA PHE A 24 -16.63 -29.10 -30.04
C PHE A 24 -15.45 -28.19 -30.39
N LYS A 25 -14.77 -28.48 -31.51
CA LYS A 25 -13.62 -27.72 -32.01
C LYS A 25 -13.99 -26.25 -32.27
N GLN A 26 -15.14 -26.00 -32.92
CA GLN A 26 -15.59 -24.64 -33.20
C GLN A 26 -15.88 -23.84 -31.93
N ARG A 27 -16.51 -24.46 -30.93
CA ARG A 27 -16.75 -23.82 -29.62
C ARG A 27 -15.45 -23.53 -28.89
N PHE A 28 -14.52 -24.49 -28.87
CA PHE A 28 -13.20 -24.33 -28.26
C PHE A 28 -12.44 -23.12 -28.82
N PHE A 29 -12.37 -22.98 -30.15
CA PHE A 29 -11.68 -21.85 -30.80
C PHE A 29 -12.40 -20.49 -30.66
N LEU A 30 -13.64 -20.47 -30.17
CA LEU A 30 -14.33 -19.24 -29.78
C LEU A 30 -14.06 -18.90 -28.31
N ILE A 31 -14.10 -19.92 -27.42
CA ILE A 31 -13.97 -19.75 -25.97
C ILE A 31 -12.55 -19.38 -25.57
N LEU A 32 -11.56 -20.14 -26.08
CA LEU A 32 -10.18 -20.02 -25.65
C LEU A 32 -9.62 -18.59 -25.81
N PRO A 33 -9.78 -17.89 -26.96
CA PRO A 33 -9.26 -16.53 -27.10
C PRO A 33 -9.85 -15.53 -26.10
N VAL A 34 -11.15 -15.61 -25.84
CA VAL A 34 -11.85 -14.71 -24.91
C VAL A 34 -11.39 -14.93 -23.48
N ASN A 35 -11.24 -16.20 -23.06
CA ASN A 35 -10.73 -16.53 -21.73
C ASN A 35 -9.24 -16.20 -21.58
N LEU A 36 -8.43 -16.38 -22.64
CA LEU A 36 -7.05 -15.92 -22.66
C LEU A 36 -6.96 -14.40 -22.52
N PHE A 37 -7.84 -13.65 -23.18
CA PHE A 37 -7.86 -12.20 -23.08
C PHE A 37 -8.19 -11.74 -21.66
N PHE A 38 -9.17 -12.39 -20.99
CA PHE A 38 -9.46 -12.15 -19.59
C PHE A 38 -8.23 -12.39 -18.70
N ALA A 39 -7.68 -13.60 -18.77
CA ALA A 39 -6.58 -14.01 -17.90
C ALA A 39 -5.35 -13.13 -18.10
N TYR A 40 -5.00 -12.89 -19.37
CA TYR A 40 -3.85 -12.08 -19.70
C TYR A 40 -4.01 -10.64 -19.24
N THR A 41 -5.17 -10.02 -19.45
CA THR A 41 -5.39 -8.61 -19.09
C THR A 41 -5.44 -8.40 -17.57
N LEU A 42 -6.24 -9.20 -16.86
CA LEU A 42 -6.57 -8.93 -15.45
C LEU A 42 -5.72 -9.72 -14.44
N LEU A 43 -5.21 -10.89 -14.82
CA LEU A 43 -4.49 -11.78 -13.90
C LEU A 43 -2.97 -11.80 -14.16
N VAL A 44 -2.52 -11.29 -15.31
CA VAL A 44 -1.10 -11.28 -15.69
C VAL A 44 -0.62 -9.86 -15.93
N PHE A 45 -1.09 -9.22 -16.99
CA PHE A 45 -0.65 -7.90 -17.44
C PHE A 45 -0.86 -6.82 -16.37
N ALA A 46 -2.10 -6.60 -15.91
CA ALA A 46 -2.38 -5.55 -14.93
C ALA A 46 -1.59 -5.73 -13.61
N PRO A 47 -1.54 -6.92 -12.98
CA PRO A 47 -0.69 -7.18 -11.82
C PRO A 47 0.80 -6.90 -12.08
N TYR A 48 1.36 -7.30 -13.21
CA TYR A 48 2.79 -7.11 -13.48
C TYR A 48 3.14 -5.65 -13.74
N GLU A 49 2.33 -4.98 -14.57
CA GLU A 49 2.50 -3.55 -14.85
C GLU A 49 2.39 -2.74 -13.55
N LEU A 50 1.41 -3.05 -12.71
CA LEU A 50 1.24 -2.39 -11.41
C LEU A 50 2.39 -2.66 -10.46
N PHE A 51 2.91 -3.90 -10.40
CA PHE A 51 4.09 -4.19 -9.59
C PHE A 51 5.28 -3.38 -10.09
N ILE A 52 5.59 -3.45 -11.39
CA ILE A 52 6.74 -2.77 -12.00
C ILE A 52 6.65 -1.26 -11.76
N ALA A 53 5.47 -0.67 -11.94
CA ALA A 53 5.27 0.76 -11.74
C ALA A 53 5.41 1.21 -10.26
N ASN A 54 5.28 0.31 -9.30
CA ASN A 54 5.25 0.63 -7.87
C ASN A 54 6.31 -0.13 -7.06
N MET A 55 7.27 -0.81 -7.70
CA MET A 55 8.13 -1.77 -7.03
C MET A 55 8.97 -1.13 -5.92
N ASP A 56 9.31 0.15 -6.04
CA ASP A 56 10.06 0.90 -5.03
C ASP A 56 9.29 1.07 -3.71
N PHE A 57 7.96 0.88 -3.73
CA PHE A 57 7.11 0.97 -2.55
C PHE A 57 6.71 -0.40 -1.96
N LEU A 58 7.15 -1.49 -2.59
CA LEU A 58 6.75 -2.85 -2.23
C LEU A 58 7.88 -3.60 -1.54
N SER A 59 7.56 -4.24 -0.42
CA SER A 59 8.51 -5.01 0.41
C SER A 59 8.89 -6.37 -0.18
N PHE A 60 8.23 -6.81 -1.26
CA PHE A 60 8.50 -8.08 -1.94
C PHE A 60 9.00 -7.86 -3.38
N THR A 61 9.46 -8.94 -3.98
CA THR A 61 10.17 -8.96 -5.25
C THR A 61 9.28 -9.32 -6.42
N PHE A 62 9.74 -9.08 -7.66
CA PHE A 62 9.01 -9.53 -8.84
C PHE A 62 8.92 -11.05 -8.88
N GLN A 63 9.95 -11.75 -8.37
CA GLN A 63 9.99 -13.21 -8.22
C GLN A 63 8.81 -13.74 -7.39
N ASP A 64 8.37 -12.96 -6.40
CA ASP A 64 7.24 -13.35 -5.55
C ASP A 64 5.88 -13.14 -6.23
N VAL A 65 5.82 -12.40 -7.33
CA VAL A 65 4.58 -12.04 -8.05
C VAL A 65 4.38 -12.86 -9.32
N TRP A 66 5.40 -12.98 -10.18
CA TRP A 66 5.19 -13.49 -11.54
C TRP A 66 4.75 -14.95 -11.56
N GLY A 67 5.32 -15.79 -10.69
CA GLY A 67 4.99 -17.22 -10.65
C GLY A 67 3.54 -17.47 -10.21
N PRO A 68 3.13 -16.98 -9.03
CA PRO A 68 1.76 -17.17 -8.52
C PRO A 68 0.68 -16.61 -9.44
N MET A 69 0.87 -15.41 -9.99
CA MET A 69 -0.11 -14.77 -10.86
C MET A 69 -0.20 -15.45 -12.23
N LEU A 70 0.93 -15.89 -12.80
CA LEU A 70 0.92 -16.68 -14.04
C LEU A 70 0.18 -18.00 -13.83
N LEU A 71 0.44 -18.70 -12.72
CA LEU A 71 -0.24 -19.94 -12.37
C LEU A 71 -1.74 -19.72 -12.21
N LEU A 72 -2.16 -18.66 -11.50
CA LEU A 72 -3.56 -18.27 -11.37
C LEU A 72 -4.22 -18.03 -12.73
N GLY A 73 -3.54 -17.32 -13.63
CA GLY A 73 -4.00 -17.09 -15.00
C GLY A 73 -4.19 -18.39 -15.79
N ILE A 74 -3.22 -19.32 -15.72
CA ILE A 74 -3.31 -20.63 -16.39
C ILE A 74 -4.48 -21.44 -15.83
N LEU A 75 -4.60 -21.54 -14.50
CA LEU A 75 -5.69 -22.26 -13.83
C LEU A 75 -7.05 -21.68 -14.20
N TYR A 76 -7.18 -20.35 -14.25
CA TYR A 76 -8.39 -19.69 -14.73
C TYR A 76 -8.71 -20.09 -16.17
N VAL A 77 -7.76 -20.02 -17.11
CA VAL A 77 -8.02 -20.35 -18.52
C VAL A 77 -8.49 -21.79 -18.66
N LEU A 78 -7.85 -22.73 -17.96
CA LEU A 78 -8.24 -24.14 -17.98
C LEU A 78 -9.65 -24.35 -17.42
N ALA A 79 -9.92 -23.83 -16.23
CA ALA A 79 -11.21 -23.99 -15.56
C ALA A 79 -12.35 -23.27 -16.31
N ALA A 80 -12.16 -22.01 -16.66
CA ALA A 80 -13.16 -21.21 -17.38
C ALA A 80 -13.46 -21.79 -18.76
N THR A 81 -12.44 -22.28 -19.47
CA THR A 81 -12.64 -22.92 -20.78
C THR A 81 -13.40 -24.24 -20.65
N ALA A 82 -13.04 -25.08 -19.67
CA ALA A 82 -13.76 -26.32 -19.39
C ALA A 82 -15.24 -26.07 -19.04
N LEU A 83 -15.51 -25.10 -18.16
CA LEU A 83 -16.88 -24.73 -17.76
C LEU A 83 -17.68 -24.15 -18.95
N CYS A 84 -17.08 -23.27 -19.75
CA CYS A 84 -17.75 -22.69 -20.91
C CYS A 84 -18.03 -23.73 -22.01
N LEU A 85 -17.21 -24.78 -22.13
CA LEU A 85 -17.46 -25.89 -23.08
C LEU A 85 -18.69 -26.74 -22.72
N CYS A 86 -19.13 -26.71 -21.45
CA CYS A 86 -20.41 -27.31 -21.04
C CYS A 86 -21.61 -26.52 -21.58
N LEU A 87 -21.43 -25.25 -21.91
CA LEU A 87 -22.48 -24.39 -22.46
C LEU A 87 -22.59 -24.51 -23.98
N ARG A 88 -23.78 -24.19 -24.49
CA ARG A 88 -24.16 -24.35 -25.90
C ARG A 88 -25.09 -23.24 -26.34
N GLY A 89 -25.13 -23.01 -27.65
CA GLY A 89 -26.12 -22.15 -28.31
C GLY A 89 -25.98 -20.68 -27.93
N LYS A 90 -27.12 -19.99 -27.83
CA LYS A 90 -27.20 -18.57 -27.48
C LYS A 90 -26.67 -18.27 -26.08
N LEU A 91 -26.78 -19.21 -25.14
CA LEU A 91 -26.25 -19.03 -23.79
C LEU A 91 -24.73 -18.87 -23.80
N LEU A 92 -24.03 -19.72 -24.58
CA LEU A 92 -22.59 -19.58 -24.77
C LEU A 92 -22.26 -18.24 -25.47
N ASP A 93 -23.02 -17.86 -26.48
CA ASP A 93 -22.78 -16.62 -27.24
C ASP A 93 -22.94 -15.37 -26.35
N TYR A 94 -23.96 -15.33 -25.50
CA TYR A 94 -24.16 -14.23 -24.56
C TYR A 94 -23.09 -14.19 -23.46
N LEU A 95 -22.65 -15.34 -22.96
CA LEU A 95 -21.58 -15.39 -21.97
C LEU A 95 -20.25 -14.92 -22.56
N MET A 96 -19.88 -15.39 -23.77
CA MET A 96 -18.64 -14.95 -24.42
C MET A 96 -18.67 -13.46 -24.75
N SER A 97 -19.84 -12.94 -25.13
CA SER A 97 -20.04 -11.49 -25.30
C SER A 97 -19.86 -10.73 -23.99
N ALA A 98 -20.41 -11.24 -22.88
CA ALA A 98 -20.27 -10.62 -21.56
C ALA A 98 -18.82 -10.60 -21.08
N ILE A 99 -18.12 -11.72 -21.17
CA ILE A 99 -16.72 -11.82 -20.74
C ILE A 99 -15.84 -10.90 -21.58
N PHE A 100 -16.00 -10.94 -22.92
CA PHE A 100 -15.23 -10.05 -23.80
C PHE A 100 -15.52 -8.57 -23.52
N ALA A 101 -16.79 -8.20 -23.41
CA ALA A 101 -17.22 -6.84 -23.09
C ALA A 101 -16.62 -6.35 -21.78
N PHE A 102 -16.68 -7.18 -20.74
CA PHE A 102 -16.13 -6.88 -19.42
C PHE A 102 -14.63 -6.60 -19.49
N VAL A 103 -13.84 -7.49 -20.10
CA VAL A 103 -12.38 -7.35 -20.18
C VAL A 103 -12.00 -6.17 -21.06
N MET A 104 -12.72 -5.92 -22.15
CA MET A 104 -12.52 -4.74 -22.99
C MET A 104 -12.78 -3.45 -22.20
N CYS A 105 -13.87 -3.38 -21.44
CA CYS A 105 -14.15 -2.22 -20.59
C CYS A 105 -13.08 -2.07 -19.50
N ALA A 106 -12.64 -3.16 -18.89
CA ALA A 106 -11.62 -3.14 -17.85
C ALA A 106 -10.24 -2.70 -18.38
N TYR A 107 -9.89 -3.15 -19.59
CA TYR A 107 -8.71 -2.68 -20.33
C TYR A 107 -8.79 -1.17 -20.59
N LEU A 108 -9.91 -0.70 -21.14
CA LEU A 108 -10.10 0.73 -21.43
C LEU A 108 -10.12 1.58 -20.16
N GLN A 109 -10.71 1.06 -19.08
CA GLN A 109 -10.73 1.70 -17.77
C GLN A 109 -9.32 1.92 -17.24
N GLY A 110 -8.51 0.86 -17.20
CA GLY A 110 -7.16 0.89 -16.65
C GLY A 110 -6.18 1.78 -17.42
N ASN A 111 -6.43 2.00 -18.71
CA ASN A 111 -5.55 2.76 -19.61
C ASN A 111 -6.04 4.18 -19.91
N PHE A 112 -7.35 4.45 -19.92
CA PHE A 112 -7.89 5.71 -20.45
C PHE A 112 -8.93 6.40 -19.56
N PHE A 113 -9.70 5.66 -18.76
CA PHE A 113 -10.83 6.26 -18.02
C PHE A 113 -10.54 6.58 -16.57
N ASN A 114 -9.38 6.15 -16.06
CA ASN A 114 -8.89 6.62 -14.76
C ASN A 114 -8.39 8.05 -14.92
N GLN A 115 -9.16 9.02 -14.41
CA GLN A 115 -8.70 10.39 -14.23
C GLN A 115 -7.62 10.45 -13.13
N ASP A 116 -6.69 11.40 -13.24
CA ASP A 116 -5.53 11.65 -12.34
C ASP A 116 -5.93 11.88 -10.89
N ARG A 117 -6.39 10.85 -10.16
CA ARG A 117 -6.90 11.04 -8.80
C ARG A 117 -6.63 9.84 -7.91
N THR A 118 -6.14 10.18 -6.72
CA THR A 118 -5.85 9.37 -5.52
C THR A 118 -4.58 8.53 -5.56
N ILE A 119 -3.53 9.09 -4.94
CA ILE A 119 -2.41 8.31 -4.40
C ILE A 119 -3.00 7.38 -3.32
N LEU A 120 -2.65 6.10 -3.35
CA LEU A 120 -3.09 5.12 -2.36
C LEU A 120 -2.24 5.22 -1.09
N ASN A 121 -2.32 6.37 -0.42
CA ASN A 121 -1.57 6.68 0.80
C ASN A 121 -2.30 6.29 2.10
N GLY A 122 -3.49 5.69 2.02
CA GLY A 122 -4.29 5.30 3.19
C GLY A 122 -5.31 6.33 3.66
N ALA A 123 -5.25 7.56 3.15
CA ALA A 123 -6.25 8.58 3.44
C ALA A 123 -7.65 8.13 2.98
N ALA A 124 -8.66 8.43 3.80
CA ALA A 124 -10.03 8.04 3.52
C ALA A 124 -10.54 8.74 2.25
N ILE A 125 -10.94 7.96 1.24
CA ILE A 125 -11.52 8.52 0.01
C ILE A 125 -13.00 8.84 0.24
N ALA A 126 -13.37 10.10 0.07
CA ALA A 126 -14.75 10.57 0.13
C ALA A 126 -15.56 10.13 -1.11
N TRP A 127 -15.81 8.83 -1.25
CA TRP A 127 -16.50 8.22 -2.41
C TRP A 127 -17.84 8.89 -2.76
N HIS A 128 -18.54 9.40 -1.76
CA HIS A 128 -19.82 10.08 -1.92
C HIS A 128 -19.74 11.39 -2.73
N ASN A 129 -18.56 12.03 -2.78
CA ASN A 129 -18.32 13.25 -3.55
C ASN A 129 -18.11 12.97 -5.05
N HIS A 130 -17.84 11.71 -5.42
CA HIS A 130 -17.53 11.29 -6.79
C HIS A 130 -18.70 10.59 -7.50
N LYS A 131 -19.93 10.84 -7.04
CA LYS A 131 -21.14 10.18 -7.59
C LYS A 131 -21.33 10.48 -9.07
N ARG A 132 -21.15 11.73 -9.50
CA ARG A 132 -21.40 12.14 -10.90
C ARG A 132 -20.44 11.44 -11.85
N GLU A 133 -19.17 11.37 -11.48
CA GLU A 133 -18.11 10.66 -12.20
C GLU A 133 -18.41 9.16 -12.23
N ALA A 134 -18.84 8.59 -11.09
CA ALA A 134 -19.20 7.18 -11.02
C ALA A 134 -20.38 6.81 -11.93
N PHE A 135 -21.42 7.66 -11.98
CA PHE A 135 -22.56 7.48 -12.88
C PHE A 135 -22.15 7.62 -14.35
N GLY A 136 -21.38 8.66 -14.70
CA GLY A 136 -20.91 8.87 -16.08
C GLY A 136 -20.03 7.72 -16.56
N ASN A 137 -19.10 7.26 -15.72
CA ASN A 137 -18.22 6.12 -16.02
C ASN A 137 -19.01 4.82 -16.17
N THR A 138 -19.99 4.57 -15.30
CA THR A 138 -20.83 3.37 -15.37
C THR A 138 -21.72 3.38 -16.61
N PHE A 139 -22.26 4.54 -17.00
CA PHE A 139 -23.01 4.68 -18.25
C PHE A 139 -22.13 4.37 -19.47
N LEU A 140 -20.90 4.88 -19.50
CA LEU A 140 -19.94 4.57 -20.56
C LEU A 140 -19.63 3.07 -20.62
N TRP A 141 -19.42 2.43 -19.47
CA TRP A 141 -19.27 0.97 -19.37
C TRP A 141 -20.48 0.26 -20.00
N LEU A 142 -21.71 0.63 -19.67
CA LEU A 142 -22.92 0.01 -20.22
C LEU A 142 -23.01 0.16 -21.75
N VAL A 143 -22.67 1.34 -22.29
CA VAL A 143 -22.64 1.59 -23.74
C VAL A 143 -21.63 0.66 -24.42
N LEU A 144 -20.40 0.61 -23.93
CA LEU A 144 -19.34 -0.26 -24.46
C LEU A 144 -19.69 -1.74 -24.31
N PHE A 145 -20.30 -2.12 -23.18
CA PHE A 145 -20.69 -3.49 -22.89
C PHE A 145 -21.75 -4.00 -23.86
N SER A 146 -22.61 -3.11 -24.39
CA SER A 146 -23.63 -3.47 -25.37
C SER A 146 -23.06 -3.81 -26.76
N ALA A 147 -21.84 -3.37 -27.09
CA ALA A 147 -21.30 -3.45 -28.45
C ALA A 147 -21.22 -4.89 -29.01
N PRO A 148 -20.70 -5.90 -28.28
CA PRO A 148 -20.68 -7.28 -28.80
C PRO A 148 -22.08 -7.86 -29.06
N TYR A 149 -23.08 -7.45 -28.27
CA TYR A 149 -24.46 -7.89 -28.45
C TYR A 149 -25.09 -7.28 -29.70
N TRP A 150 -24.82 -6.00 -29.99
CA TRP A 150 -25.24 -5.36 -31.24
C TRP A 150 -24.60 -6.03 -32.45
N ILE A 151 -23.30 -6.29 -32.41
CA ILE A 151 -22.60 -7.01 -33.50
C ILE A 151 -23.18 -8.41 -33.69
N TYR A 152 -23.46 -9.12 -32.59
CA TYR A 152 -24.13 -10.43 -32.63
C TYR A 152 -25.51 -10.38 -33.29
N TYR A 153 -26.31 -9.37 -32.97
CA TYR A 153 -27.64 -9.16 -33.53
C TYR A 153 -27.61 -9.00 -35.06
N PHE A 154 -26.65 -8.24 -35.59
CA PHE A 154 -26.55 -8.00 -37.03
C PHE A 154 -25.87 -9.14 -37.79
N SER A 155 -24.82 -9.75 -37.24
CA SER A 155 -24.10 -10.83 -37.94
C SER A 155 -23.29 -11.71 -36.99
N ARG A 156 -23.70 -12.98 -36.87
CA ARG A 156 -22.98 -14.00 -36.10
C ARG A 156 -21.54 -14.21 -36.59
N LYS A 157 -21.31 -14.14 -37.91
CA LYS A 157 -19.97 -14.34 -38.49
C LYS A 157 -19.04 -13.18 -38.13
N ILE A 158 -19.53 -11.94 -38.20
CA ILE A 158 -18.74 -10.76 -37.82
C ILE A 158 -18.47 -10.78 -36.32
N TRP A 159 -19.48 -11.10 -35.51
CA TRP A 159 -19.34 -11.26 -34.06
C TRP A 159 -18.28 -12.28 -33.67
N GLU A 160 -18.30 -13.48 -34.25
CA GLU A 160 -17.34 -14.53 -33.94
C GLU A 160 -15.90 -14.09 -34.26
N ASN A 161 -15.70 -13.42 -35.40
CA ASN A 161 -14.41 -12.87 -35.78
C ASN A 161 -14.00 -11.70 -34.88
N PHE A 162 -14.93 -10.81 -34.52
CA PHE A 162 -14.71 -9.68 -33.64
C PHE A 162 -14.21 -10.14 -32.27
N LEU A 163 -14.86 -11.15 -31.66
CA LEU A 163 -14.42 -11.71 -30.39
C LEU A 163 -13.03 -12.34 -30.49
N LYS A 164 -12.78 -13.19 -31.50
CA LYS A 164 -11.50 -13.90 -31.63
C LYS A 164 -10.34 -12.97 -31.97
N LEU A 165 -10.46 -12.22 -33.07
CA LEU A 165 -9.41 -11.32 -33.53
C LEU A 165 -9.21 -10.16 -32.56
N GLY A 166 -10.29 -9.61 -32.00
CA GLY A 166 -10.22 -8.60 -30.95
C GLY A 166 -9.44 -9.10 -29.74
N SER A 167 -9.75 -10.30 -29.25
CA SER A 167 -9.04 -10.90 -28.11
C SER A 167 -7.54 -11.03 -28.40
N TYR A 168 -7.17 -11.60 -29.56
CA TYR A 168 -5.76 -11.73 -29.94
C TYR A 168 -5.05 -10.38 -30.12
N LEU A 169 -5.74 -9.38 -30.70
CA LEU A 169 -5.18 -8.05 -30.88
C LEU A 169 -4.90 -7.38 -29.53
N PHE A 170 -5.84 -7.39 -28.60
CA PHE A 170 -5.64 -6.81 -27.26
C PHE A 170 -4.58 -7.55 -26.46
N ILE A 171 -4.49 -8.86 -26.58
CA ILE A 171 -3.39 -9.63 -25.97
C ILE A 171 -2.06 -9.20 -26.59
N ALA A 172 -1.96 -9.15 -27.93
CA ALA A 172 -0.72 -8.80 -28.62
C ALA A 172 -0.22 -7.40 -28.25
N MET A 173 -1.11 -6.40 -28.17
CA MET A 173 -0.75 -5.05 -27.74
C MET A 173 -0.17 -5.04 -26.32
N GLN A 174 -0.81 -5.74 -25.39
CA GLN A 174 -0.34 -5.85 -24.00
C GLN A 174 0.96 -6.67 -23.88
N VAL A 175 1.16 -7.70 -24.70
CA VAL A 175 2.43 -8.46 -24.76
C VAL A 175 3.59 -7.57 -25.16
N VAL A 176 3.41 -6.73 -26.18
CA VAL A 176 4.43 -5.77 -26.61
C VAL A 176 4.75 -4.78 -25.48
N ALA A 177 3.72 -4.21 -24.85
CA ALA A 177 3.89 -3.27 -23.74
C ALA A 177 4.61 -3.91 -22.53
N LEU A 178 4.18 -5.09 -22.10
CA LEU A 178 4.79 -5.79 -20.96
C LEU A 178 6.23 -6.21 -21.26
N THR A 179 6.48 -6.68 -22.48
CA THR A 179 7.83 -7.07 -22.91
C THR A 179 8.76 -5.85 -22.86
N PHE A 180 8.30 -4.70 -23.37
CA PHE A 180 9.05 -3.44 -23.27
C PHE A 180 9.35 -3.05 -21.80
N LEU A 181 8.36 -3.14 -20.91
CA LEU A 181 8.55 -2.89 -19.47
C LEU A 181 9.60 -3.83 -18.88
N LEU A 182 9.47 -5.14 -19.09
CA LEU A 182 10.40 -6.13 -18.55
C LEU A 182 11.85 -5.94 -19.02
N PHE A 183 12.06 -5.43 -20.25
CA PHE A 183 13.40 -5.16 -20.78
C PHE A 183 13.99 -3.82 -20.32
N THR A 184 13.15 -2.85 -19.96
CA THR A 184 13.58 -1.49 -19.57
C THR A 184 13.66 -1.30 -18.06
N THR A 185 12.99 -2.16 -17.30
CA THR A 185 13.01 -2.15 -15.84
C THR A 185 14.27 -2.84 -15.30
N ASN A 186 14.96 -2.16 -14.37
CA ASN A 186 16.02 -2.78 -13.58
C ASN A 186 15.43 -3.44 -12.34
N PHE A 187 15.45 -4.78 -12.29
CA PHE A 187 15.02 -5.57 -11.14
C PHE A 187 16.15 -5.81 -10.12
N ASP A 188 16.98 -4.80 -9.87
CA ASP A 188 18.01 -4.91 -8.83
C ASP A 188 17.34 -4.91 -7.44
N GLU A 189 17.02 -6.13 -6.98
CA GLU A 189 16.31 -6.39 -5.73
C GLU A 189 17.26 -6.53 -4.54
N SER A 190 18.55 -6.17 -4.70
CA SER A 190 19.55 -6.24 -3.62
C SER A 190 19.20 -5.39 -2.39
N VAL A 191 18.37 -4.36 -2.57
CA VAL A 191 17.84 -3.50 -1.49
C VAL A 191 16.64 -4.13 -0.78
N LYS A 192 15.95 -5.08 -1.42
CA LYS A 192 14.75 -5.76 -0.87
C LYS A 192 15.06 -7.04 -0.09
N LYS A 193 16.34 -7.44 -0.04
CA LYS A 193 16.80 -8.62 0.69
C LYS A 193 17.17 -8.24 2.12
N GLY A 194 16.15 -8.09 2.96
CA GLY A 194 16.31 -7.89 4.39
C GLY A 194 15.20 -7.05 4.99
N TYR A 195 15.19 -6.97 6.31
CA TYR A 195 14.19 -6.25 7.09
C TYR A 195 14.80 -5.63 8.34
N LEU A 196 14.06 -4.73 8.97
CA LEU A 196 14.41 -4.17 10.29
C LEU A 196 13.69 -5.01 11.34
N SER A 197 14.43 -5.73 12.17
CA SER A 197 13.89 -6.61 13.21
C SER A 197 13.28 -5.81 14.35
N SER A 198 12.15 -6.30 14.89
CA SER A 198 11.50 -5.76 16.08
C SER A 198 11.95 -6.43 17.39
N GLU A 199 12.81 -7.44 17.37
CA GLU A 199 13.12 -8.28 18.55
C GLU A 199 13.68 -7.49 19.75
N LYS A 200 14.54 -6.49 19.51
CA LYS A 200 15.18 -5.67 20.56
C LYS A 200 14.51 -4.32 20.78
N MET A 201 13.32 -4.11 20.21
CA MET A 201 12.70 -2.79 20.16
C MET A 201 12.43 -2.15 21.52
N PHE A 202 12.33 -2.92 22.61
CA PHE A 202 12.14 -2.39 23.96
C PHE A 202 13.33 -2.61 24.90
N GLN A 203 14.47 -3.05 24.38
CA GLN A 203 15.71 -3.20 25.14
C GLN A 203 16.56 -1.92 25.03
N ILE A 204 16.76 -1.18 26.12
CA ILE A 204 17.54 0.08 26.16
C ILE A 204 18.79 -0.06 27.03
N SER A 205 19.75 0.86 26.88
CA SER A 205 20.98 0.86 27.67
C SER A 205 20.72 1.31 29.11
N SER A 206 21.36 0.63 30.06
CA SER A 206 21.53 1.10 31.44
C SER A 206 22.53 2.25 31.56
N LYS A 207 23.32 2.53 30.51
CA LYS A 207 24.30 3.62 30.45
C LYS A 207 23.68 4.85 29.80
N GLU A 208 23.81 5.00 28.48
CA GLU A 208 23.37 6.19 27.74
C GLU A 208 22.38 5.80 26.64
N ASN A 209 21.32 6.59 26.49
CA ASN A 209 20.34 6.39 25.44
C ASN A 209 20.09 7.68 24.67
N VAL A 210 19.93 7.55 23.36
CA VAL A 210 19.39 8.60 22.49
C VAL A 210 18.15 8.02 21.82
N ILE A 211 16.98 8.56 22.13
CA ILE A 211 15.70 8.03 21.66
C ILE A 211 14.98 9.11 20.85
N LEU A 212 14.68 8.79 19.60
CA LEU A 212 13.91 9.61 18.68
C LEU A 212 12.54 8.96 18.48
N PHE A 213 11.47 9.67 18.84
CA PHE A 213 10.11 9.35 18.43
C PHE A 213 9.70 10.25 17.28
N ILE A 214 9.39 9.63 16.15
CA ILE A 214 8.83 10.27 14.95
C ILE A 214 7.36 9.88 14.89
N LEU A 215 6.47 10.85 15.09
CA LEU A 215 5.02 10.68 15.04
C LEU A 215 4.52 11.23 13.70
N ASP A 216 4.29 10.37 12.71
CA ASP A 216 3.97 10.74 11.32
C ASP A 216 2.79 11.74 11.23
N GLU A 217 2.97 12.77 10.40
CA GLU A 217 2.07 13.92 10.18
C GLU A 217 1.72 14.79 11.42
N PHE A 218 2.36 14.60 12.59
CA PHE A 218 1.97 15.33 13.80
C PHE A 218 2.42 16.80 13.80
N ASP A 219 1.48 17.68 13.49
CA ASP A 219 1.63 19.13 13.44
C ASP A 219 1.22 19.82 14.76
N ILE A 220 1.82 20.98 15.07
CA ILE A 220 1.48 21.79 16.23
C ILE A 220 0.01 22.21 16.25
N ALA A 221 -0.60 22.44 15.08
CA ALA A 221 -2.02 22.77 15.00
C ALA A 221 -2.91 21.67 15.62
N TYR A 222 -2.45 20.40 15.57
CA TYR A 222 -3.20 19.28 16.13
C TYR A 222 -2.98 19.18 17.63
N LEU A 223 -1.79 19.54 18.09
CA LEU A 223 -1.49 19.66 19.52
C LEU A 223 -2.30 20.79 20.15
N ASP A 224 -2.45 21.93 19.47
CA ASP A 224 -3.26 23.05 19.94
C ASP A 224 -4.72 22.60 20.21
N GLU A 225 -5.31 21.81 19.33
CA GLU A 225 -6.64 21.23 19.53
C GLU A 225 -6.70 20.30 20.76
N VAL A 226 -5.65 19.51 21.01
CA VAL A 226 -5.56 18.68 22.22
C VAL A 226 -5.49 19.56 23.48
N LEU A 227 -4.72 20.64 23.44
CA LEU A 227 -4.53 21.56 24.57
C LEU A 227 -5.75 22.43 24.85
N GLU A 228 -6.55 22.76 23.84
CA GLU A 228 -7.86 23.42 24.02
C GLU A 228 -8.81 22.55 24.85
N GLU A 229 -8.81 21.23 24.64
CA GLU A 229 -9.62 20.29 25.41
C GLU A 229 -8.98 19.88 26.75
N SER A 230 -7.65 19.88 26.83
CA SER A 230 -6.88 19.37 27.96
C SER A 230 -5.59 20.19 28.17
N PRO A 231 -5.66 21.35 28.84
CA PRO A 231 -4.54 22.29 28.94
C PRO A 231 -3.26 21.72 29.57
N ASP A 232 -3.40 20.76 30.48
CA ASP A 232 -2.28 20.13 31.19
C ASP A 232 -1.77 18.85 30.50
N TYR A 233 -2.17 18.58 29.25
CA TYR A 233 -1.87 17.31 28.57
C TYR A 233 -0.37 17.06 28.38
N LEU A 234 0.43 18.14 28.30
CA LEU A 234 1.89 18.06 28.18
C LEU A 234 2.63 17.91 29.52
N SER A 235 1.93 17.89 30.67
CA SER A 235 2.56 17.74 31.99
C SER A 235 3.50 16.53 32.13
N PRO A 236 3.30 15.37 31.44
CA PRO A 236 4.26 14.28 31.48
C PRO A 236 5.64 14.60 30.84
N LEU A 237 5.73 15.65 30.02
CA LEU A 237 6.96 16.10 29.35
C LEU A 237 7.78 17.09 30.20
N GLY A 238 7.73 16.97 31.53
CA GLY A 238 8.70 17.61 32.40
C GLY A 238 10.15 17.34 31.94
N GLY A 239 10.98 18.39 31.92
CA GLY A 239 12.37 18.36 31.48
C GLY A 239 12.58 18.56 29.98
N PHE A 240 11.50 18.59 29.17
CA PHE A 240 11.57 18.87 27.73
C PHE A 240 11.54 20.38 27.45
N THR A 241 12.15 20.76 26.34
CA THR A 241 11.98 22.07 25.71
C THR A 241 11.10 21.89 24.47
N GLU A 242 10.00 22.63 24.40
CA GLU A 242 9.12 22.71 23.24
C GLU A 242 9.63 23.77 22.24
N PHE A 243 9.61 23.43 20.95
CA PHE A 243 9.95 24.33 19.85
C PHE A 243 8.72 24.53 18.96
N THR A 244 8.10 25.72 19.06
CA THR A 244 6.80 26.00 18.42
C THR A 244 6.90 26.50 16.98
N ASN A 245 8.10 26.67 16.45
CA ASN A 245 8.39 27.18 15.11
C ASN A 245 9.33 26.26 14.30
N HIS A 246 9.29 24.96 14.58
CA HIS A 246 10.05 23.94 13.87
C HIS A 246 9.43 23.66 12.49
N VAL A 247 10.28 23.39 11.49
CA VAL A 247 9.88 23.11 10.10
C VAL A 247 10.67 21.90 9.59
N SER A 248 9.98 20.95 8.97
CA SER A 248 10.61 19.80 8.32
C SER A 248 11.31 20.18 7.00
N ALA A 249 12.31 19.40 6.61
CA ALA A 249 12.98 19.60 5.32
C ALA A 249 12.11 19.21 4.12
N TYR A 250 11.13 18.33 4.34
CA TYR A 250 10.23 17.79 3.32
C TYR A 250 8.80 17.69 3.85
N PHE A 251 7.86 17.52 2.94
CA PHE A 251 6.42 17.39 3.21
C PHE A 251 5.91 15.94 3.05
N ARG A 252 6.81 14.96 2.96
CA ARG A 252 6.51 13.52 2.80
C ARG A 252 7.54 12.66 3.52
N THR A 253 7.12 11.48 3.98
CA THR A 253 7.93 10.55 4.77
C THR A 253 9.21 10.09 4.09
N TYR A 254 9.12 9.62 2.84
CA TYR A 254 10.26 8.98 2.17
C TYR A 254 11.50 9.88 2.06
N PRO A 255 11.42 11.18 1.71
CA PRO A 255 12.60 12.04 1.78
C PRO A 255 12.94 12.52 3.20
N SER A 256 11.94 12.69 4.09
CA SER A 256 12.15 13.14 5.47
C SER A 256 12.99 12.16 6.30
N ILE A 257 12.60 10.88 6.36
CA ILE A 257 13.27 9.91 7.23
C ILE A 257 14.76 9.71 6.88
N PRO A 258 15.15 9.44 5.62
CA PRO A 258 16.55 9.39 5.23
C PRO A 258 17.30 10.69 5.50
N TYR A 259 16.68 11.85 5.29
CA TYR A 259 17.31 13.14 5.61
C TYR A 259 17.56 13.27 7.12
N MET A 260 16.63 12.85 7.98
CA MET A 260 16.84 12.87 9.43
C MET A 260 17.98 11.95 9.87
N LEU A 261 18.14 10.80 9.21
CA LEU A 261 19.18 9.82 9.52
C LEU A 261 20.56 10.23 8.99
N THR A 262 20.61 10.82 7.79
CA THR A 262 21.86 11.02 7.03
C THR A 262 22.24 12.48 6.81
N LYS A 263 21.29 13.41 6.96
CA LYS A 263 21.38 14.83 6.59
C LYS A 263 21.56 15.11 5.09
N GLU A 264 21.55 14.08 4.25
CA GLU A 264 21.67 14.23 2.80
C GLU A 264 20.35 14.71 2.21
N LYS A 265 20.38 15.74 1.36
CA LYS A 265 19.16 16.31 0.78
C LYS A 265 18.79 15.59 -0.51
N TYR A 266 17.53 15.17 -0.61
CA TYR A 266 16.92 14.78 -1.87
C TYR A 266 16.37 15.98 -2.64
N PHE A 267 16.73 16.11 -3.91
CA PHE A 267 16.21 17.16 -4.81
C PHE A 267 15.24 16.62 -5.88
N CYS A 268 14.85 15.34 -5.79
CA CYS A 268 13.99 14.67 -6.76
C CYS A 268 14.52 14.68 -8.21
N ASP A 269 15.82 14.87 -8.39
CA ASP A 269 16.53 14.92 -9.68
C ASP A 269 17.15 13.58 -10.07
N ILE A 270 17.26 12.66 -9.10
CA ILE A 270 17.72 11.28 -9.29
C ILE A 270 16.65 10.29 -8.81
N PRO A 271 16.67 9.03 -9.28
CA PRO A 271 15.84 7.97 -8.73
C PRO A 271 16.00 7.81 -7.21
N SER A 272 14.92 7.50 -6.51
CA SER A 272 14.85 7.35 -5.04
C SER A 272 15.86 6.32 -4.51
N ASN A 273 15.97 5.16 -5.16
CA ASN A 273 16.94 4.13 -4.82
C ASN A 273 18.40 4.62 -4.94
N LYS A 274 18.71 5.49 -5.91
CA LYS A 274 20.06 6.07 -6.03
C LYS A 274 20.32 7.08 -4.92
N TYR A 275 19.32 7.91 -4.60
CA TYR A 275 19.40 8.85 -3.50
C TYR A 275 19.70 8.15 -2.17
N ILE A 276 18.98 7.06 -1.85
CA ILE A 276 19.18 6.41 -0.56
C ILE A 276 20.57 5.78 -0.43
N GLU A 277 21.13 5.23 -1.50
CA GLU A 277 22.50 4.72 -1.49
C GLU A 277 23.51 5.84 -1.23
N THR A 278 23.40 6.97 -1.96
CA THR A 278 24.28 8.13 -1.77
C THR A 278 24.15 8.74 -0.37
N ALA A 279 22.93 8.80 0.17
CA ALA A 279 22.67 9.35 1.51
C ALA A 279 23.42 8.56 2.60
N TRP A 280 23.45 7.24 2.49
CA TRP A 280 24.15 6.38 3.46
C TRP A 280 25.66 6.27 3.21
N GLU A 281 26.13 6.39 1.96
CA GLU A 281 27.56 6.47 1.62
C GLU A 281 28.26 7.65 2.31
N ASN A 282 27.59 8.80 2.40
CA ASN A 282 28.16 10.02 2.97
C ASN A 282 28.22 10.00 4.51
N GLY A 283 27.71 8.94 5.16
CA GLY A 283 28.01 8.59 6.55
C GLY A 283 27.57 9.61 7.61
N GLY A 284 26.52 10.41 7.38
CA GLY A 284 26.12 11.56 8.20
C GLY A 284 26.10 11.41 9.74
N MET A 285 24.91 11.38 10.35
CA MET A 285 24.78 11.25 11.80
C MET A 285 25.04 9.82 12.26
N MET A 286 24.56 8.84 11.51
CA MET A 286 24.67 7.42 11.85
C MET A 286 26.12 6.96 11.95
N ALA A 287 27.01 7.34 11.02
CA ALA A 287 28.42 6.90 11.12
C ALA A 287 29.13 7.52 12.34
N ARG A 288 28.72 8.71 12.79
CA ARG A 288 29.26 9.29 14.02
C ARG A 288 28.83 8.48 15.25
N LEU A 289 27.56 8.10 15.33
CA LEU A 289 27.05 7.25 16.40
C LEU A 289 27.76 5.88 16.41
N ASP A 290 27.95 5.29 15.25
CA ASP A 290 28.68 4.02 15.06
C ASP A 290 30.12 4.14 15.56
N THR A 291 30.85 5.21 15.18
CA THR A 291 32.21 5.45 15.69
C THR A 291 32.28 5.72 17.19
N MET A 292 31.17 6.15 17.81
CA MET A 292 31.04 6.33 19.25
C MET A 292 30.65 5.04 19.98
N GLY A 293 30.44 3.93 19.25
CA GLY A 293 30.09 2.62 19.78
C GLY A 293 28.63 2.50 20.21
N PHE A 294 27.73 3.27 19.59
CA PHE A 294 26.29 3.10 19.80
C PHE A 294 25.76 1.88 19.05
N ASP A 295 24.90 1.11 19.69
CA ASP A 295 23.99 0.21 18.98
C ASP A 295 22.91 1.09 18.32
N ILE A 296 22.88 1.09 16.99
CA ILE A 296 21.98 1.90 16.16
C ILE A 296 20.81 1.03 15.72
N GLU A 297 19.65 1.26 16.32
CA GLU A 297 18.43 0.53 16.00
C GLU A 297 17.39 1.46 15.38
N ILE A 298 16.97 1.13 14.17
CA ILE A 298 16.01 1.93 13.40
C ILE A 298 14.74 1.11 13.20
N TYR A 299 13.65 1.64 13.71
CA TYR A 299 12.30 1.09 13.61
C TYR A 299 11.51 1.99 12.67
N SER A 300 11.67 1.75 11.37
CA SER A 300 10.99 2.49 10.30
C SER A 300 10.83 1.61 9.07
N ASP A 301 10.44 2.19 7.95
CA ASP A 301 10.41 1.47 6.68
C ASP A 301 11.85 1.16 6.22
N ARG A 302 12.10 -0.12 5.94
CA ARG A 302 13.37 -0.65 5.44
C ARG A 302 13.91 0.11 4.22
N ARG A 303 13.04 0.68 3.38
CA ARG A 303 13.40 1.48 2.20
C ARG A 303 14.17 2.76 2.54
N CYS A 304 14.19 3.16 3.81
CA CYS A 304 14.97 4.30 4.31
C CYS A 304 16.43 3.94 4.64
N ILE A 305 16.86 2.69 4.43
CA ILE A 305 18.22 2.22 4.72
C ILE A 305 18.93 1.83 3.41
N GLY A 306 20.00 2.52 3.04
CA GLY A 306 20.85 2.19 1.88
C GLY A 306 21.75 0.99 2.17
N ALA A 307 22.45 0.47 1.16
CA ALA A 307 23.36 -0.66 1.28
C ALA A 307 24.47 -0.44 2.33
N TYR A 308 25.02 0.78 2.42
CA TYR A 308 26.00 1.13 3.44
C TYR A 308 25.42 1.09 4.87
N GLY A 309 24.15 1.50 5.03
CA GLY A 309 23.47 1.47 6.32
C GLY A 309 23.23 0.05 6.85
N LYS A 310 23.20 -0.96 5.98
CA LYS A 310 23.00 -2.36 6.37
C LYS A 310 24.02 -2.87 7.40
N ASN A 311 25.25 -2.40 7.31
CA ASN A 311 26.33 -2.81 8.23
C ASN A 311 26.41 -1.98 9.50
N MET A 312 25.62 -0.90 9.57
CA MET A 312 25.66 0.11 10.63
C MET A 312 24.41 0.06 11.51
N VAL A 313 23.30 -0.46 10.99
CA VAL A 313 22.03 -0.56 11.71
C VAL A 313 21.91 -1.95 12.31
N ASP A 314 22.02 -2.06 13.63
CA ASP A 314 22.14 -3.33 14.36
C ASP A 314 20.90 -4.21 14.30
N ASN A 315 19.72 -3.61 14.16
CA ASN A 315 18.49 -4.38 13.97
C ASN A 315 18.21 -4.72 12.49
N TYR A 316 19.16 -4.49 11.59
CA TYR A 316 19.02 -4.88 10.19
C TYR A 316 19.38 -6.35 9.96
N ILE A 317 18.48 -7.11 9.35
CA ILE A 317 18.67 -8.55 9.07
C ILE A 317 18.74 -8.78 7.56
N GLU A 318 19.87 -9.27 7.06
CA GLU A 318 20.08 -9.69 5.66
C GLU A 318 19.47 -11.07 5.36
N ASN A 319 18.18 -11.24 5.57
CA ASN A 319 17.45 -12.43 5.16
C ASN A 319 16.28 -12.09 4.24
N LYS A 320 15.95 -13.00 3.31
CA LYS A 320 14.72 -12.86 2.54
C LYS A 320 13.56 -12.93 3.54
N MET A 321 12.72 -11.89 3.57
CA MET A 321 11.49 -11.98 4.35
C MET A 321 10.63 -13.10 3.79
N ASP A 322 9.99 -13.86 4.67
CA ASP A 322 9.09 -14.92 4.23
C ASP A 322 7.81 -14.31 3.63
N VAL A 323 7.58 -14.58 2.35
CA VAL A 323 6.49 -13.99 1.59
C VAL A 323 5.28 -14.93 1.52
N SER A 324 4.13 -14.41 1.91
CA SER A 324 2.82 -15.04 1.71
C SER A 324 2.38 -14.88 0.25
N TYR A 325 2.55 -15.94 -0.55
CA TYR A 325 2.08 -15.94 -1.95
C TYR A 325 0.57 -15.70 -2.08
N THR A 326 -0.23 -16.17 -1.12
CA THR A 326 -1.67 -15.90 -1.09
C THR A 326 -1.98 -14.44 -0.79
N GLY A 327 -1.22 -13.83 0.13
CA GLY A 327 -1.25 -12.41 0.42
C GLY A 327 -0.88 -11.55 -0.78
N VAL A 328 0.23 -11.89 -1.45
CA VAL A 328 0.67 -11.23 -2.69
C VAL A 328 -0.40 -11.34 -3.77
N MET A 329 -0.92 -12.54 -4.05
CA MET A 329 -2.00 -12.69 -5.05
C MET A 329 -3.22 -11.85 -4.71
N LYS A 330 -3.68 -11.86 -3.44
CA LYS A 330 -4.84 -11.08 -3.01
C LYS A 330 -4.60 -9.58 -3.15
N GLY A 331 -3.45 -9.08 -2.69
CA GLY A 331 -3.07 -7.67 -2.79
C GLY A 331 -2.97 -7.21 -4.23
N MET A 332 -2.27 -7.96 -5.08
CA MET A 332 -2.11 -7.63 -6.50
C MET A 332 -3.42 -7.71 -7.28
N LEU A 333 -4.31 -8.65 -6.96
CA LEU A 333 -5.65 -8.71 -7.54
C LEU A 333 -6.49 -7.51 -7.12
N ASN A 334 -6.51 -7.15 -5.83
CA ASN A 334 -7.25 -5.98 -5.39
C ASN A 334 -6.71 -4.72 -6.07
N LEU A 335 -5.39 -4.56 -6.20
CA LEU A 335 -4.80 -3.40 -6.90
C LEU A 335 -5.17 -3.38 -8.39
N ALA A 336 -5.12 -4.54 -9.07
CA ALA A 336 -5.54 -4.68 -10.46
C ALA A 336 -7.03 -4.37 -10.63
N PHE A 337 -7.91 -4.91 -9.79
CA PHE A 337 -9.34 -4.61 -9.86
C PHE A 337 -9.64 -3.16 -9.48
N TYR A 338 -8.96 -2.58 -8.50
CA TYR A 338 -9.10 -1.17 -8.16
C TYR A 338 -8.77 -0.25 -9.35
N ARG A 339 -7.72 -0.58 -10.12
CA ARG A 339 -7.37 0.17 -11.33
C ARG A 339 -8.36 -0.08 -12.47
N ASN A 340 -8.74 -1.32 -12.71
CA ASN A 340 -9.45 -1.73 -13.93
C ASN A 340 -10.98 -1.78 -13.80
N MET A 341 -11.56 -1.66 -12.61
CA MET A 341 -13.01 -1.68 -12.40
C MET A 341 -13.66 -0.29 -12.54
N PRO A 342 -14.97 -0.22 -12.88
CA PRO A 342 -15.67 1.05 -12.94
C PRO A 342 -15.68 1.73 -11.56
N TYR A 343 -15.79 3.05 -11.54
CA TYR A 343 -15.71 3.83 -10.30
C TYR A 343 -16.68 3.37 -9.20
N ILE A 344 -17.87 2.89 -9.57
CA ILE A 344 -18.85 2.36 -8.61
C ILE A 344 -18.38 1.11 -7.85
N ALA A 345 -17.47 0.33 -8.44
CA ALA A 345 -16.96 -0.91 -7.87
C ALA A 345 -15.59 -0.76 -7.18
N LYS A 346 -14.88 0.37 -7.39
CA LYS A 346 -13.57 0.62 -6.78
C LYS A 346 -13.54 0.53 -5.25
N PRO A 347 -14.54 1.00 -4.49
CA PRO A 347 -14.51 0.90 -3.03
C PRO A 347 -14.30 -0.53 -2.51
N THR A 348 -14.80 -1.54 -3.23
CA THR A 348 -14.67 -2.96 -2.87
C THR A 348 -13.24 -3.49 -2.96
N PHE A 349 -12.40 -2.84 -3.76
CA PHE A 349 -11.02 -3.24 -4.03
C PHE A 349 -10.00 -2.26 -3.46
N TRP A 350 -10.45 -1.24 -2.73
CA TRP A 350 -9.55 -0.24 -2.17
C TRP A 350 -8.64 -0.88 -1.12
N LEU A 351 -7.36 -0.59 -1.26
CA LEU A 351 -6.32 -0.83 -0.27
C LEU A 351 -5.26 0.25 -0.43
N TYR A 352 -4.43 0.43 0.58
CA TYR A 352 -3.22 1.26 0.46
C TYR A 352 -1.95 0.40 0.47
N THR A 353 -0.81 1.02 0.19
CA THR A 353 0.46 0.29 0.04
C THR A 353 0.89 -0.45 1.31
N GLY A 354 0.58 0.08 2.50
CA GLY A 354 0.87 -0.57 3.78
C GLY A 354 0.12 -1.90 3.93
N ASP A 355 -1.19 -1.91 3.67
CA ASP A 355 -2.00 -3.14 3.65
C ASP A 355 -1.38 -4.21 2.76
N LEU A 356 -0.90 -3.80 1.58
CA LEU A 356 -0.34 -4.72 0.60
C LEU A 356 0.97 -5.35 1.11
N ASN A 357 1.84 -4.56 1.74
CA ASN A 357 3.07 -5.06 2.35
C ASN A 357 2.79 -5.97 3.56
N THR A 358 1.84 -5.59 4.43
CA THR A 358 1.44 -6.43 5.57
C THR A 358 0.82 -7.75 5.13
N MET A 359 -0.02 -7.76 4.08
CA MET A 359 -0.57 -8.99 3.52
C MET A 359 0.52 -9.90 2.94
N ALA A 360 1.54 -9.31 2.30
CA ALA A 360 2.62 -10.06 1.67
C ALA A 360 3.62 -10.63 2.67
N VAL A 361 3.89 -9.97 3.80
CA VAL A 361 5.06 -10.26 4.66
C VAL A 361 4.72 -10.26 6.16
N GLY A 362 3.54 -10.76 6.52
CA GLY A 362 3.05 -10.74 7.92
C GLY A 362 4.03 -11.30 8.96
N GLU A 363 3.90 -10.81 10.19
CA GLU A 363 4.85 -10.99 11.30
C GLU A 363 5.12 -12.43 11.73
N GLU A 364 4.15 -13.33 11.53
CA GLU A 364 4.31 -14.75 11.87
C GLU A 364 5.50 -15.38 11.12
N ASN A 365 5.87 -14.85 9.96
CA ASN A 365 6.93 -15.42 9.15
C ASN A 365 8.28 -14.69 9.28
N SER A 366 8.31 -13.48 9.85
CA SER A 366 9.54 -12.73 10.14
C SER A 366 9.23 -11.63 11.17
N PRO A 367 10.04 -11.43 12.24
CA PRO A 367 9.83 -10.38 13.23
C PRO A 367 10.21 -9.00 12.67
N SER A 368 9.71 -8.65 11.48
CA SER A 368 9.91 -7.35 10.86
C SER A 368 9.11 -6.29 11.61
N TYR A 369 9.74 -5.15 11.84
CA TYR A 369 9.08 -3.97 12.31
C TYR A 369 8.06 -3.48 11.28
N ASN A 370 6.85 -3.19 11.75
CA ASN A 370 5.78 -2.55 11.00
C ASN A 370 5.41 -1.25 11.71
N ILE A 371 5.10 -0.21 10.93
CA ILE A 371 4.59 1.05 11.45
C ILE A 371 3.10 0.84 11.80
N ASP A 372 2.84 0.36 13.02
CA ASP A 372 1.50 0.16 13.59
C ASP A 372 1.54 0.54 15.08
N ASP A 373 0.98 1.70 15.40
CA ASP A 373 1.02 2.30 16.74
C ASP A 373 0.33 1.43 17.80
N ALA A 374 -0.80 0.81 17.45
CA ALA A 374 -1.52 -0.04 18.38
C ALA A 374 -0.72 -1.30 18.70
N LEU A 375 -0.10 -1.91 17.69
CA LEU A 375 0.77 -3.07 17.88
C LEU A 375 2.03 -2.70 18.67
N PHE A 376 2.64 -1.57 18.36
CA PHE A 376 3.77 -1.02 19.12
C PHE A 376 3.38 -0.89 20.60
N TYR A 377 2.23 -0.26 20.87
CA TYR A 377 1.75 -0.04 22.22
C TYR A 377 1.48 -1.33 22.97
N VAL A 378 0.79 -2.30 22.35
CA VAL A 378 0.53 -3.62 22.95
C VAL A 378 1.84 -4.30 23.36
N ARG A 379 2.85 -4.29 22.49
CA ARG A 379 4.15 -4.91 22.83
C ARG A 379 4.92 -4.11 23.89
N GLN A 380 4.81 -2.79 23.89
CA GLN A 380 5.41 -1.94 24.93
C GLN A 380 4.86 -2.26 26.32
N THR A 381 3.63 -2.78 26.43
CA THR A 381 3.05 -3.15 27.74
C THR A 381 3.79 -4.28 28.44
N ASP A 382 4.57 -5.09 27.72
CA ASP A 382 5.45 -6.11 28.31
C ASP A 382 6.64 -5.50 29.08
N GLY A 383 6.92 -4.22 28.86
CA GLY A 383 7.90 -3.45 29.60
C GLY A 383 9.24 -3.24 28.86
N LEU A 384 9.88 -2.11 29.13
CA LEU A 384 11.26 -1.87 28.74
C LEU A 384 12.21 -2.77 29.53
N THR A 385 13.25 -3.27 28.87
CA THR A 385 14.32 -4.05 29.49
C THR A 385 15.66 -3.33 29.35
N LEU A 386 16.62 -3.63 30.23
CA LEU A 386 17.95 -3.03 30.21
C LEU A 386 18.98 -3.99 29.61
N GLN A 387 19.93 -3.42 28.88
CA GLN A 387 21.22 -4.03 28.56
C GLN A 387 22.37 -3.13 29.04
N ASP A 388 23.56 -3.68 29.27
CA ASP A 388 24.70 -2.98 29.88
C ASP A 388 25.96 -3.01 29.02
N GLU A 389 25.85 -3.44 27.77
CA GLU A 389 26.95 -3.56 26.81
C GLU A 389 27.29 -2.17 26.27
N ASN A 390 26.46 -1.63 25.38
CA ASN A 390 26.74 -0.41 24.62
C ASN A 390 25.71 0.70 24.91
N PRO A 391 26.03 1.99 24.66
CA PRO A 391 25.00 3.03 24.55
C PRO A 391 24.08 2.73 23.35
N VAL A 392 22.81 3.15 23.42
CA VAL A 392 21.82 2.81 22.36
C VAL A 392 21.25 4.06 21.72
N PHE A 393 21.17 4.04 20.39
CA PHE A 393 20.39 4.98 19.60
C PHE A 393 19.16 4.25 19.06
N LYS A 394 17.96 4.73 19.43
CA LYS A 394 16.70 4.20 18.90
C LYS A 394 15.98 5.27 18.10
N PHE A 395 15.63 4.92 16.87
CA PHE A 395 14.77 5.73 16.02
C PHE A 395 13.43 5.00 15.83
N TYR A 396 12.37 5.47 16.47
CA TYR A 396 11.03 4.93 16.34
C TYR A 396 10.21 5.78 15.38
N HIS A 397 9.73 5.18 14.31
CA HIS A 397 8.80 5.80 13.37
C HIS A 397 7.40 5.20 13.55
N LEU A 398 6.53 6.00 14.14
CA LEU A 398 5.14 5.67 14.44
C LEU A 398 4.22 6.39 13.44
N ASN A 399 3.06 5.80 13.19
CA ASN A 399 2.04 6.30 12.27
C ASN A 399 1.40 7.62 12.76
N GLY A 400 1.58 7.96 14.05
CA GLY A 400 1.26 9.29 14.57
C GLY A 400 -0.17 9.72 14.28
N THR A 401 -0.31 10.92 13.73
CA THR A 401 -1.58 11.48 13.26
C THR A 401 -1.73 11.37 11.74
N HIS A 402 -1.15 10.35 11.10
CA HIS A 402 -1.40 10.10 9.69
C HIS A 402 -2.85 9.58 9.50
N GLU A 403 -3.56 10.10 8.51
CA GLU A 403 -4.91 9.62 8.15
C GLU A 403 -4.86 8.13 7.75
N PRO A 404 -5.82 7.28 8.16
CA PRO A 404 -7.16 7.63 8.63
C PRO A 404 -7.35 7.59 10.15
N TYR A 405 -6.31 7.90 10.95
CA TYR A 405 -6.40 8.01 12.42
C TYR A 405 -6.81 6.69 13.10
N MET A 406 -5.94 5.69 13.06
CA MET A 406 -6.31 4.30 13.40
C MET A 406 -6.22 3.95 14.89
N ILE A 407 -5.97 4.92 15.77
CA ILE A 407 -5.89 4.72 17.22
C ILE A 407 -6.75 5.72 18.00
N ASP A 408 -7.26 5.30 19.15
CA ASP A 408 -7.96 6.16 20.12
C ASP A 408 -7.00 6.81 21.13
N SER A 409 -7.52 7.63 22.06
CA SER A 409 -6.71 8.26 23.11
C SER A 409 -5.97 7.28 24.04
N ASN A 410 -6.34 5.99 24.02
CA ASN A 410 -5.72 4.92 24.79
C ASN A 410 -4.72 4.09 23.96
N ALA A 411 -4.37 4.58 22.76
CA ALA A 411 -3.51 3.91 21.78
C ALA A 411 -4.05 2.54 21.33
N GLN A 412 -5.37 2.32 21.41
CA GLN A 412 -6.02 1.09 20.95
C GLN A 412 -6.47 1.23 19.49
N LYS A 413 -6.37 0.14 18.73
CA LYS A 413 -6.73 0.10 17.31
C LYS A 413 -8.22 0.34 17.08
N VAL A 414 -8.56 1.24 16.17
CA VAL A 414 -9.93 1.52 15.71
C VAL A 414 -10.00 1.38 14.20
N VAL A 415 -10.77 0.41 13.72
CA VAL A 415 -10.80 0.01 12.29
C VAL A 415 -11.43 1.07 11.38
N ASP A 416 -12.45 1.79 11.87
CA ASP A 416 -13.16 2.82 11.10
C ASP A 416 -12.54 4.21 11.24
N GLY A 417 -11.38 4.30 11.91
CA GLY A 417 -10.70 5.56 12.25
C GLY A 417 -11.31 6.27 13.48
N THR A 418 -10.57 7.27 13.97
CA THR A 418 -10.95 8.13 15.09
C THR A 418 -10.92 9.60 14.68
N SER A 419 -11.10 10.52 15.64
CA SER A 419 -10.80 11.92 15.40
C SER A 419 -9.29 12.15 15.43
N ARG A 420 -8.83 13.19 14.75
CA ARG A 420 -7.43 13.61 14.81
C ARG A 420 -6.94 13.87 16.23
N VAL A 421 -7.78 14.46 17.08
CA VAL A 421 -7.48 14.73 18.50
C VAL A 421 -7.29 13.43 19.28
N GLU A 422 -8.14 12.42 19.05
CA GLU A 422 -8.00 11.10 19.68
C GLU A 422 -6.70 10.41 19.24
N ALA A 423 -6.37 10.44 17.95
CA ALA A 423 -5.10 9.90 17.46
C ALA A 423 -3.90 10.64 18.05
N ALA A 424 -3.92 11.98 18.10
CA ALA A 424 -2.86 12.80 18.70
C ALA A 424 -2.63 12.44 20.18
N LYS A 425 -3.72 12.31 20.96
CA LYS A 425 -3.68 11.85 22.35
C LYS A 425 -3.10 10.43 22.46
N GLY A 426 -3.55 9.51 21.60
CA GLY A 426 -3.05 8.14 21.54
C GLY A 426 -1.54 8.07 21.26
N SER A 427 -1.05 8.81 20.27
CA SER A 427 0.37 8.83 19.91
C SER A 427 1.23 9.40 21.04
N LEU A 428 0.79 10.48 21.70
CA LEU A 428 1.50 11.02 22.87
C LEU A 428 1.47 10.05 24.06
N LYS A 429 0.37 9.34 24.28
CA LYS A 429 0.27 8.33 25.33
C LYS A 429 1.32 7.23 25.19
N ILE A 430 1.59 6.75 23.97
CA ILE A 430 2.65 5.76 23.71
C ILE A 430 3.99 6.27 24.26
N VAL A 431 4.33 7.51 23.92
CA VAL A 431 5.57 8.17 24.35
C VAL A 431 5.59 8.41 25.87
N TYR A 432 4.48 8.84 26.46
CA TYR A 432 4.38 9.09 27.90
C TYR A 432 4.58 7.82 28.72
N ASP A 433 3.92 6.73 28.34
CA ASP A 433 4.07 5.44 29.02
C ASP A 433 5.51 4.90 28.85
N TYR A 434 6.17 5.19 27.72
CA TYR A 434 7.58 4.81 27.50
C TYR A 434 8.50 5.60 28.45
N ILE A 435 8.32 6.92 28.53
CA ILE A 435 9.06 7.80 29.44
C ILE A 435 8.87 7.37 30.89
N GLU A 436 7.64 7.03 31.29
CA GLU A 436 7.35 6.55 32.65
C GLU A 436 8.13 5.26 32.96
N GLN A 437 8.21 4.32 32.01
CA GLN A 437 9.01 3.11 32.16
C GLN A 437 10.51 3.43 32.26
N MET A 438 11.04 4.37 31.47
CA MET A 438 12.42 4.83 31.61
C MET A 438 12.71 5.45 32.98
N LYS A 439 11.77 6.23 33.53
CA LYS A 439 11.87 6.79 34.89
C LYS A 439 11.89 5.68 35.94
N LYS A 440 11.02 4.66 35.83
CA LYS A 440 11.00 3.49 36.72
C LYS A 440 12.30 2.68 36.65
N LEU A 441 12.93 2.60 35.47
CA LEU A 441 14.22 1.94 35.27
C LEU A 441 15.43 2.80 35.66
N GLY A 442 15.24 4.07 36.03
CA GLY A 442 16.31 4.97 36.45
C GLY A 442 17.23 5.46 35.32
N VAL A 443 16.81 5.35 34.06
CA VAL A 443 17.62 5.72 32.89
C VAL A 443 17.16 7.02 32.21
N PHE A 444 16.01 7.57 32.62
CA PHE A 444 15.44 8.79 32.04
C PHE A 444 16.40 9.98 32.10
N GLU A 445 16.97 10.30 33.27
CA GLU A 445 17.84 11.47 33.47
C GLU A 445 19.08 11.44 32.56
N ASN A 446 19.69 10.27 32.39
CA ASN A 446 20.91 10.10 31.60
C ASN A 446 20.66 9.90 30.08
N SER A 447 19.42 10.08 29.62
CA SER A 447 19.03 9.90 28.22
C SER A 447 18.76 11.22 27.51
N ILE A 448 18.97 11.24 26.19
CA ILE A 448 18.46 12.28 25.29
C ILE A 448 17.18 11.73 24.65
N ILE A 449 16.09 12.49 24.71
CA ILE A 449 14.82 12.10 24.11
C ILE A 449 14.33 13.23 23.21
N ILE A 450 14.00 12.92 21.97
CA ILE A 450 13.44 13.87 21.00
C ILE A 450 12.12 13.30 20.50
N ILE A 451 11.08 14.12 20.53
CA ILE A 451 9.74 13.79 20.02
C ILE A 451 9.46 14.79 18.91
N THR A 452 9.24 14.31 17.69
CA THR A 452 8.97 15.15 16.52
C THR A 452 8.08 14.43 15.52
N ALA A 453 7.68 15.10 14.44
CA ALA A 453 7.18 14.45 13.24
C ALA A 453 8.20 14.57 12.09
N ASP A 454 8.05 13.73 11.07
CA ASP A 454 8.82 13.73 9.82
C ASP A 454 8.33 14.82 8.85
N HIS A 455 7.02 15.09 8.85
CA HIS A 455 6.36 16.22 8.21
C HIS A 455 5.02 16.53 8.90
N GLY A 456 4.38 17.64 8.55
CA GLY A 456 2.98 17.89 8.89
C GLY A 456 2.07 17.46 7.73
N LYS A 457 0.84 17.97 7.65
CA LYS A 457 -0.13 17.51 6.64
C LYS A 457 0.41 17.60 5.20
N SER A 458 0.46 16.45 4.52
CA SER A 458 0.84 16.40 3.10
C SER A 458 -0.18 17.13 2.22
N THR A 459 0.24 18.17 1.50
CA THR A 459 -0.64 18.88 0.55
C THR A 459 0.04 19.08 -0.81
N GLU A 460 -0.69 18.80 -1.90
CA GLU A 460 -0.22 19.04 -3.28
C GLU A 460 -0.68 20.42 -3.74
N THR A 461 -0.16 21.46 -3.09
CA THR A 461 -0.46 22.86 -3.41
C THR A 461 0.83 23.66 -3.60
N SER A 462 0.80 24.62 -4.51
CA SER A 462 1.90 25.59 -4.68
C SER A 462 1.92 26.65 -3.58
N GLU A 463 0.83 26.78 -2.82
CA GLU A 463 0.67 27.76 -1.73
C GLU A 463 0.10 27.06 -0.49
N LEU A 464 0.84 27.14 0.62
CA LEU A 464 0.36 26.67 1.92
C LEU A 464 -0.69 27.65 2.46
N GLN A 465 -1.85 27.13 2.86
CA GLN A 465 -2.93 27.93 3.45
C GLN A 465 -2.64 28.30 4.91
N GLU A 466 -1.82 27.48 5.58
CA GLU A 466 -1.39 27.63 6.97
C GLU A 466 0.06 27.17 7.12
N ALA A 467 0.72 27.57 8.21
CA ALA A 467 2.06 27.08 8.50
C ALA A 467 2.00 25.58 8.82
N VAL A 468 2.92 24.80 8.24
CA VAL A 468 3.06 23.37 8.53
C VAL A 468 4.28 23.21 9.42
N ASN A 469 4.02 23.01 10.71
CA ASN A 469 5.00 23.00 11.78
C ASN A 469 4.90 21.69 12.55
N PRO A 470 5.64 20.65 12.13
CA PRO A 470 5.84 19.43 12.91
C PRO A 470 6.17 19.73 14.37
N ILE A 471 5.51 19.04 15.32
CA ILE A 471 5.84 19.18 16.74
C ILE A 471 7.33 18.92 16.97
N LEU A 472 7.93 19.55 17.97
CA LEU A 472 9.30 19.25 18.38
C LEU A 472 9.47 19.48 19.88
N PHE A 473 9.79 18.41 20.60
CA PHE A 473 10.16 18.42 22.00
C PHE A 473 11.52 17.78 22.18
N VAL A 474 12.41 18.43 22.93
CA VAL A 474 13.77 17.92 23.19
C VAL A 474 14.05 17.90 24.68
N LYS A 475 14.37 16.72 25.20
CA LYS A 475 14.93 16.53 26.54
C LYS A 475 16.43 16.26 26.43
N PRO A 476 17.29 17.18 26.90
CA PRO A 476 18.73 16.94 26.94
C PRO A 476 19.12 15.99 28.08
N LYS A 477 20.29 15.38 27.98
CA LYS A 477 20.90 14.58 29.05
C LYS A 477 21.09 15.42 30.33
N GLY A 478 20.89 14.82 31.49
CA GLY A 478 21.09 15.45 32.80
C GLY A 478 19.97 16.42 33.22
N LYS A 479 18.86 16.49 32.47
CA LYS A 479 17.64 17.12 32.95
C LYS A 479 16.68 16.08 33.52
N ASP A 480 16.08 16.44 34.64
CA ASP A 480 14.94 15.78 35.25
C ASP A 480 13.92 16.88 35.59
N GLU A 481 12.63 16.54 35.49
CA GLU A 481 11.41 17.37 35.71
C GLU A 481 11.34 18.81 35.17
#